data_AF-A0A4R7KV05-F1
#
_entry.id   AF-A0A4R7KV05-F1
#
_cell.length_a   1.000
_cell.length_b   1.000
_cell.length_c   1.000
_cell.angle_alpha   90.00
_cell.angle_beta   90.00
_cell.angle_gamma   90.00
#
_symmetry.space_group_name_H-M   'P 1'
#
loop_
_entity.id
_entity.type
_entity.pdbx_description
1 polymer ?
#
loop_
_entity_poly.entity_id
_entity_poly.type
_entity_poly.pdbx_seq_one_letter_code
_entity_poly.pdbx_strand_id
1 'polypeptide(L)'
;MSLSDIFFVRRPDQNISYRNKIDRKHVDFLICSNDTLRPLAGAELDDTSHNKPDRVERDRFVNEVFKSAELKLIRFENKRTYTIQEVRERIDEIFAELSKEEVKTYAAVSSEKASVPTCPKCGIPMVLREEKKGDRAGEKFYGCSNFHKCREVVRY
;
A
#
# COMPACT_ATOMS: atom_id res chain seq x y z
N MET A 1 0.71 4.21 15.52
CA MET A 1 0.32 2.85 15.06
C MET A 1 1.48 2.20 14.33
N SER A 2 1.72 0.89 14.47
CA SER A 2 2.85 0.25 13.78
C SER A 2 2.57 0.13 12.29
N LEU A 3 3.57 0.34 11.43
CA LEU A 3 3.41 0.07 10.00
C LEU A 3 3.10 -1.41 9.74
N SER A 4 3.48 -2.32 10.63
CA SER A 4 3.19 -3.76 10.51
C SER A 4 1.72 -4.09 10.76
N ASP A 5 0.95 -3.17 11.33
CA ASP A 5 -0.51 -3.30 11.48
C ASP A 5 -1.24 -3.01 10.15
N ILE A 6 -0.56 -2.34 9.20
CA ILE A 6 -1.13 -1.84 7.94
C ILE A 6 -0.53 -2.57 6.74
N PHE A 7 0.78 -2.85 6.77
CA PHE A 7 1.54 -3.41 5.66
C PHE A 7 2.13 -4.77 6.03
N PHE A 8 2.20 -5.67 5.06
CA PHE A 8 2.88 -6.96 5.21
C PHE A 8 3.94 -7.15 4.14
N VAL A 9 5.08 -7.72 4.53
CA VAL A 9 6.14 -8.11 3.59
C VAL A 9 5.82 -9.47 2.99
N ARG A 10 5.82 -9.57 1.66
CA ARG A 10 5.69 -10.85 0.97
C ARG A 10 6.89 -11.75 1.32
N ARG A 11 6.63 -12.94 1.89
CA ARG A 11 7.64 -13.89 2.41
C ARG A 11 8.56 -13.27 3.49
N PRO A 12 8.02 -12.99 4.69
CA PRO A 12 8.75 -12.28 5.74
C PRO A 12 10.02 -12.99 6.20
N ASP A 13 10.04 -14.33 6.15
CA ASP A 13 11.17 -15.15 6.61
C ASP A 13 12.36 -15.11 5.65
N GLN A 14 12.13 -14.72 4.39
CA GLN A 14 13.18 -14.51 3.38
C GLN A 14 13.56 -13.03 3.26
N ASN A 15 12.67 -12.13 3.68
CA ASN A 15 12.81 -10.69 3.57
C ASN A 15 12.86 -10.03 4.97
N ILE A 16 13.63 -10.63 5.87
CA ILE A 16 13.75 -10.23 7.27
C ILE A 16 14.19 -8.76 7.39
N SER A 17 15.08 -8.30 6.50
CA SER A 17 15.53 -6.90 6.46
C SER A 17 14.39 -5.92 6.18
N TYR A 18 13.51 -6.22 5.22
CA TYR A 18 12.33 -5.39 4.91
C TYR A 18 11.28 -5.46 6.01
N ARG A 19 11.07 -6.64 6.60
CA ARG A 19 10.16 -6.80 7.74
C ARG A 19 10.63 -5.98 8.92
N ASN A 20 11.91 -6.04 9.27
CA ASN A 20 12.51 -5.21 10.31
C ASN A 20 12.40 -3.71 10.01
N LYS A 21 12.43 -3.31 8.74
CA LYS A 21 12.22 -1.91 8.33
C LYS A 21 10.76 -1.47 8.52
N ILE A 22 9.77 -2.34 8.32
CA ILE A 22 8.34 -2.04 8.56
C ILE A 22 8.04 -2.06 10.07
N ASP A 23 8.51 -3.09 10.79
CA ASP A 23 8.27 -3.30 12.24
C ASP A 23 8.80 -2.15 13.11
N ARG A 24 9.80 -1.40 12.64
CA ARG A 24 10.43 -0.29 13.37
C ARG A 24 9.82 1.07 13.03
N LYS A 25 8.77 1.12 12.22
CA LYS A 25 8.17 2.36 11.73
C LYS A 25 6.76 2.49 12.25
N HIS A 26 6.38 3.71 12.57
CA HIS A 26 5.04 4.05 13.00
C HIS A 26 4.51 5.20 12.15
N VAL A 27 3.20 5.19 11.95
CA VAL A 27 2.43 6.34 11.49
C VAL A 27 1.58 6.81 12.65
N ASP A 28 1.36 8.11 12.81
CA ASP A 28 0.60 8.64 13.95
C ASP A 28 -0.88 8.27 13.83
N PHE A 29 -1.45 8.52 12.65
CA PHE A 29 -2.86 8.25 12.36
C PHE A 29 -3.04 7.50 11.05
N LEU A 30 -4.14 6.76 10.96
CA LEU A 30 -4.60 6.14 9.72
C LEU A 30 -5.99 6.66 9.41
N ILE A 31 -6.14 7.16 8.19
CA ILE A 31 -7.40 7.60 7.62
C ILE A 31 -7.99 6.41 6.87
N CYS A 32 -9.20 6.04 7.25
CA CYS A 32 -9.94 4.95 6.63
C CYS A 32 -11.25 5.45 6.04
N SER A 33 -11.79 4.72 5.06
CA SER A 33 -13.17 4.90 4.61
C SER A 33 -14.12 4.56 5.76
N ASN A 34 -15.14 5.40 5.97
CA ASN A 34 -16.08 5.25 7.08
C ASN A 34 -17.00 4.02 6.93
N ASP A 35 -17.21 3.61 5.69
CA ASP A 35 -18.10 2.53 5.26
C ASP A 35 -17.41 1.15 5.26
N THR A 36 -16.14 1.07 4.86
CA THR A 36 -15.43 -0.23 4.73
C THR A 36 -14.27 -0.41 5.69
N LEU A 37 -13.93 0.63 6.47
CA LEU A 37 -12.68 0.73 7.25
C LEU A 37 -11.42 0.48 6.42
N ARG A 38 -11.52 0.53 5.09
CA ARG A 38 -10.39 0.39 4.19
C ARG A 38 -9.42 1.55 4.43
N PRO A 39 -8.13 1.27 4.68
CA PRO A 39 -7.11 2.31 4.74
C PRO A 39 -7.08 3.12 3.45
N LEU A 40 -7.09 4.44 3.58
CA LEU A 40 -7.00 5.39 2.47
C LEU A 40 -5.67 6.14 2.49
N ALA A 41 -5.24 6.57 3.68
CA ALA A 41 -3.99 7.28 3.86
C ALA A 41 -3.45 7.13 5.29
N GLY A 42 -2.14 7.23 5.46
CA GLY A 42 -1.50 7.47 6.75
C GLY A 42 -1.30 8.96 6.97
N ALA A 43 -1.28 9.41 8.22
CA ALA A 43 -0.96 10.79 8.58
C ALA A 43 0.13 10.84 9.67
N GLU A 44 1.17 11.65 9.44
CA GLU A 44 2.27 11.93 10.37
C GLU A 44 2.25 13.41 10.79
N LEU A 45 2.59 13.67 12.05
CA LEU A 45 2.82 14.99 12.62
C LEU A 45 4.33 15.30 12.60
N ASP A 46 4.77 16.14 11.66
CA ASP A 46 6.19 16.46 11.48
C ASP A 46 6.59 17.69 12.29
N ASP A 47 7.46 17.51 13.29
CA ASP A 47 8.05 18.61 14.05
C ASP A 47 9.12 19.35 13.22
N THR A 48 9.17 20.68 13.25
CA THR A 48 10.00 21.50 12.32
C THR A 48 11.52 21.28 12.44
N SER A 49 11.99 20.40 13.34
CA SER A 49 13.41 20.02 13.50
C SER A 49 13.86 18.90 12.54
N HIS A 50 13.79 19.10 11.21
CA HIS A 50 14.01 18.02 10.22
C HIS A 50 15.18 18.24 9.24
N ASN A 51 16.33 18.70 9.72
CA ASN A 51 17.55 18.85 8.90
C ASN A 51 18.62 17.77 9.16
N LYS A 52 18.21 16.51 9.42
CA LYS A 52 19.16 15.39 9.57
C LYS A 52 19.05 14.41 8.38
N PRO A 53 20.17 14.04 7.73
CA PRO A 53 20.19 13.14 6.58
C PRO A 53 19.54 11.77 6.86
N ASP A 54 19.54 11.31 8.11
CA ASP A 54 18.85 10.09 8.56
C ASP A 54 17.31 10.14 8.43
N ARG A 55 16.69 11.31 8.26
CA ARG A 55 15.24 11.43 8.04
C ARG A 55 14.88 11.25 6.55
N VAL A 56 15.75 11.68 5.63
CA VAL A 56 15.53 11.59 4.18
C VAL A 56 15.43 10.13 3.70
N GLU A 57 16.32 9.26 4.19
CA GLU A 57 16.30 7.84 3.83
C GLU A 57 15.08 7.12 4.43
N ARG A 58 14.65 7.57 5.61
CA ARG A 58 13.46 7.06 6.29
C ARG A 58 12.19 7.46 5.55
N ASP A 59 12.09 8.72 5.12
CA ASP A 59 10.92 9.23 4.39
C ASP A 59 10.78 8.56 3.03
N ARG A 60 11.90 8.32 2.34
CA ARG A 60 11.90 7.58 1.08
C ARG A 60 11.32 6.17 1.25
N PHE A 61 11.78 5.43 2.25
CA PHE A 61 11.28 4.06 2.48
C PHE A 61 9.80 4.04 2.84
N VAL A 62 9.34 4.93 3.72
CA VAL A 62 7.93 5.00 4.11
C VAL A 62 7.08 5.38 2.88
N ASN A 63 7.50 6.37 2.09
CA ASN A 63 6.82 6.73 0.86
C ASN A 63 6.73 5.59 -0.15
N GLU A 64 7.80 4.80 -0.32
CA GLU A 64 7.80 3.62 -1.20
C GLU A 64 6.83 2.53 -0.71
N VAL A 65 6.78 2.27 0.60
CA VAL A 65 5.85 1.30 1.20
C VAL A 65 4.39 1.74 1.00
N PHE A 66 4.07 2.99 1.32
CA PHE A 66 2.73 3.54 1.13
C PHE A 66 2.32 3.52 -0.35
N LYS A 67 3.21 3.96 -1.25
CA LYS A 67 3.00 3.90 -2.71
C LYS A 67 2.75 2.48 -3.21
N SER A 68 3.47 1.49 -2.69
CA SER A 68 3.30 0.08 -3.10
C SER A 68 1.94 -0.52 -2.72
N ALA A 69 1.28 0.07 -1.73
CA ALA A 69 -0.07 -0.33 -1.31
C ALA A 69 -1.17 0.58 -1.85
N GLU A 70 -0.84 1.51 -2.77
CA GLU A 70 -1.76 2.53 -3.27
C GLU A 70 -2.35 3.42 -2.15
N LEU A 71 -1.58 3.61 -1.06
CA LEU A 71 -1.93 4.48 0.05
C LEU A 71 -1.09 5.76 -0.02
N LYS A 72 -1.66 6.91 0.38
CA LYS A 72 -0.89 8.15 0.55
C LYS A 72 -0.39 8.30 1.99
N LEU A 73 0.73 8.99 2.14
CA LEU A 73 1.22 9.47 3.43
C LEU A 73 1.06 10.99 3.47
N ILE A 74 0.26 11.47 4.41
CA ILE A 74 -0.01 12.89 4.64
C ILE A 74 0.89 13.35 5.79
N ARG A 75 1.58 14.47 5.60
CA ARG A 75 2.39 15.09 6.64
C ARG A 75 1.76 16.41 7.03
N PHE A 76 1.46 16.56 8.31
CA PHE A 76 1.00 17.80 8.90
C PHE A 76 2.18 18.45 9.62
N GLU A 77 2.45 19.72 9.31
CA GLU A 77 3.40 20.50 10.11
C GLU A 77 2.92 20.56 11.55
N ASN A 78 3.78 20.21 12.51
CA ASN A 78 3.49 20.30 13.93
C ASN A 78 3.27 21.75 14.36
N LYS A 79 2.01 22.14 14.56
CA LYS A 79 1.60 23.47 15.04
C LYS A 79 1.10 23.34 16.46
N ARG A 80 1.32 24.38 17.28
CA ARG A 80 0.82 24.44 18.66
C ARG A 80 -0.71 24.43 18.75
N THR A 81 -1.38 24.82 17.66
CA THR A 81 -2.83 24.92 17.55
C THR A 81 -3.24 24.62 16.12
N TYR A 82 -4.26 23.78 15.98
CA TYR A 82 -4.93 23.53 14.72
C TYR A 82 -6.40 23.89 14.85
N THR A 83 -6.99 24.37 13.76
CA THR A 83 -8.45 24.42 13.64
C THR A 83 -8.94 23.17 12.93
N ILE A 84 -10.13 22.69 13.31
CA ILE A 84 -10.76 21.53 12.64
C ILE A 84 -10.92 21.81 11.13
N GLN A 85 -11.19 23.06 10.77
CA GLN A 85 -11.38 23.46 9.38
C GLN A 85 -10.10 23.35 8.56
N GLU A 86 -8.96 23.84 9.07
CA GLU A 86 -7.66 23.70 8.41
C GLU A 86 -7.29 22.24 8.15
N VAL A 87 -7.50 21.37 9.15
CA VAL A 87 -7.22 19.93 9.00
C VAL A 87 -8.13 19.30 7.96
N ARG A 88 -9.43 19.66 7.95
CA ARG A 88 -10.38 19.16 6.94
C ARG A 88 -10.02 19.61 5.54
N GLU A 89 -9.78 20.91 5.35
CA GLU A 89 -9.41 21.46 4.04
C GLU A 89 -8.16 20.75 3.49
N ARG A 90 -7.16 20.51 4.35
CA ARG A 90 -5.95 19.80 3.94
C ARG A 90 -6.20 18.34 3.56
N ILE A 91 -7.06 17.66 4.30
CA ILE A 91 -7.45 16.27 4.00
C ILE A 91 -8.22 16.23 2.67
N ASP A 92 -9.19 17.13 2.49
CA ASP A 92 -10.05 17.20 1.31
C ASP A 92 -9.24 17.53 0.04
N GLU A 93 -8.26 18.44 0.11
CA GLU A 93 -7.34 18.74 -0.99
C GLU A 93 -6.61 17.48 -1.47
N ILE A 94 -6.07 16.70 -0.54
CA ILE A 94 -5.28 15.50 -0.86
C ILE A 94 -6.17 14.42 -1.47
N PHE A 95 -7.40 14.26 -0.97
CA PHE A 95 -8.37 13.34 -1.54
C PHE A 95 -8.92 13.80 -2.89
N ALA A 96 -9.07 15.10 -3.11
CA ALA A 96 -9.41 15.66 -4.42
C ALA A 96 -8.29 15.39 -5.44
N GLU A 97 -7.02 15.51 -5.04
CA GLU A 97 -5.87 15.15 -5.88
C GLU A 97 -5.82 13.66 -6.21
N LEU A 98 -6.13 12.78 -5.22
CA LEU A 98 -6.23 11.33 -5.43
C LEU A 98 -7.23 10.96 -6.52
N SER A 99 -8.44 11.54 -6.45
CA SER A 99 -9.47 11.28 -7.45
C SER A 99 -9.05 11.71 -8.87
N LYS A 100 -8.25 12.78 -9.00
CA LYS A 100 -7.74 13.25 -10.30
C LYS A 100 -6.63 12.35 -10.85
N GLU A 101 -5.74 11.85 -10.00
CA GLU A 101 -4.67 10.92 -10.38
C GLU A 101 -5.22 9.55 -10.80
N GLU A 102 -6.21 9.02 -10.08
CA GLU A 102 -6.88 7.76 -10.43
C GLU A 102 -7.61 7.86 -11.77
N VAL A 103 -8.30 8.98 -12.05
CA VAL A 103 -8.99 9.21 -13.33
C VAL A 103 -8.00 9.39 -14.49
N LYS A 104 -6.88 10.09 -14.29
CA LYS A 104 -5.79 10.19 -15.30
C LYS A 104 -5.12 8.84 -15.57
N THR A 105 -4.88 8.05 -14.52
CA THR A 105 -4.25 6.74 -14.64
C THR A 105 -5.18 5.74 -15.32
N TYR A 106 -6.48 5.73 -14.99
CA TYR A 106 -7.46 4.88 -15.68
C TYR A 106 -7.63 5.24 -17.15
N ALA A 107 -7.61 6.54 -17.51
CA ALA A 107 -7.66 6.96 -18.90
C ALA A 107 -6.42 6.50 -19.71
N ALA A 108 -5.24 6.42 -19.08
CA ALA A 108 -4.02 5.93 -19.72
C ALA A 108 -3.86 4.40 -19.69
N VAL A 109 -4.50 3.70 -18.73
CA VAL A 109 -4.35 2.25 -18.49
C VAL A 109 -5.49 1.42 -19.11
N SER A 110 -6.47 2.07 -19.73
CA SER A 110 -7.60 1.43 -20.44
C SER A 110 -7.22 0.50 -21.60
N SER A 111 -5.96 0.46 -22.05
CA SER A 111 -5.57 -0.33 -23.23
C SER A 111 -5.01 -1.73 -22.95
N GLU A 112 -4.69 -2.14 -21.70
CA GLU A 112 -3.96 -3.41 -21.47
C GLU A 112 -4.45 -4.30 -20.30
N LYS A 113 -5.46 -3.91 -19.51
CA LYS A 113 -5.89 -4.64 -18.29
C LYS A 113 -7.04 -5.65 -18.44
N ALA A 114 -7.26 -6.22 -19.62
CA ALA A 114 -8.39 -7.12 -19.84
C ALA A 114 -8.16 -8.59 -19.42
N SER A 115 -6.95 -9.02 -19.01
CA SER A 115 -6.62 -10.46 -18.96
C SER A 115 -6.18 -11.02 -17.60
N VAL A 116 -6.03 -10.23 -16.54
CA VAL A 116 -5.61 -10.77 -15.23
C VAL A 116 -6.84 -11.04 -14.35
N PRO A 117 -7.17 -12.31 -14.06
CA PRO A 117 -8.31 -12.62 -13.22
C PRO A 117 -8.06 -12.20 -11.76
N THR A 118 -9.13 -11.80 -11.09
CA THR A 118 -9.15 -11.58 -9.64
C THR A 118 -9.41 -12.88 -8.90
N CYS A 119 -8.86 -13.01 -7.70
CA CYS A 119 -9.05 -14.19 -6.87
C CYS A 119 -10.51 -14.29 -6.41
N PRO A 120 -11.24 -15.40 -6.68
CA PRO A 120 -12.64 -15.54 -6.31
C PRO A 120 -12.87 -15.55 -4.78
N LYS A 121 -11.81 -15.82 -4.00
CA LYS A 121 -11.87 -15.86 -2.53
C LYS A 121 -11.52 -14.53 -1.85
N CYS A 122 -10.65 -13.72 -2.47
CA CYS A 122 -10.10 -12.52 -1.81
C CYS A 122 -10.35 -11.22 -2.58
N GLY A 123 -10.82 -11.28 -3.83
CA GLY A 123 -11.05 -10.10 -4.68
C GLY A 123 -9.77 -9.42 -5.20
N ILE A 124 -8.58 -9.89 -4.84
CA ILE A 124 -7.28 -9.30 -5.21
C ILE A 124 -6.78 -9.89 -6.54
N PRO A 125 -6.11 -9.12 -7.43
CA PRO A 125 -5.51 -9.64 -8.66
C PRO A 125 -4.60 -10.85 -8.42
N MET A 126 -4.71 -11.86 -9.27
CA MET A 126 -3.89 -13.07 -9.19
C MET A 126 -2.55 -12.89 -9.92
N VAL A 127 -1.56 -13.72 -9.58
CA VAL A 127 -0.23 -13.70 -10.19
C VAL A 127 -0.03 -14.96 -11.02
N LEU A 128 0.42 -14.79 -12.27
CA LEU A 128 0.81 -15.91 -13.12
C LEU A 128 2.06 -16.60 -12.56
N ARG A 129 1.99 -17.91 -12.40
CA ARG A 129 3.07 -18.79 -11.94
C ARG A 129 3.18 -19.97 -12.88
N GLU A 130 4.32 -20.63 -12.83
CA GLU A 130 4.62 -21.81 -13.61
C GLU A 130 5.05 -22.94 -12.66
N GLU A 131 4.53 -24.13 -12.89
CA GLU A 131 4.90 -25.33 -12.14
C GLU A 131 6.33 -25.74 -12.50
N LYS A 132 7.21 -25.82 -11.50
CA LYS A 132 8.64 -26.14 -11.72
C LYS A 132 8.97 -27.63 -11.58
N LYS A 133 8.07 -28.43 -10.99
CA LYS A 133 8.32 -29.84 -10.65
C LYS A 133 7.02 -30.66 -10.71
N GLY A 134 7.13 -31.93 -11.11
CA GLY A 134 6.02 -32.88 -11.22
C GLY A 134 5.49 -33.05 -12.65
N ASP A 135 4.43 -33.83 -12.80
CA ASP A 135 3.87 -34.22 -14.12
C ASP A 135 3.31 -33.04 -14.92
N ARG A 136 3.09 -31.89 -14.27
CA ARG A 136 2.60 -30.63 -14.87
C ARG A 136 3.69 -29.57 -14.98
N ALA A 137 4.96 -29.95 -14.92
CA ALA A 137 6.07 -29.00 -15.05
C ALA A 137 5.96 -28.21 -16.37
N GLY A 138 6.02 -26.88 -16.28
CA GLY A 138 5.83 -25.96 -17.40
C GLY A 138 4.41 -25.42 -17.57
N GLU A 139 3.40 -25.99 -16.89
CA GLU A 139 2.04 -25.44 -16.91
C GLU A 139 1.96 -24.12 -16.13
N LYS A 140 1.22 -23.16 -16.70
CA LYS A 140 0.99 -21.86 -16.07
C LYS A 140 -0.35 -21.84 -15.35
N PHE A 141 -0.39 -21.15 -14.22
CA PHE A 141 -1.60 -20.92 -13.45
C PHE A 141 -1.56 -19.57 -12.75
N TYR A 142 -2.73 -18.99 -12.54
CA TYR A 142 -2.90 -17.85 -11.66
C TYR A 142 -2.98 -18.33 -10.22
N GLY A 143 -2.02 -17.92 -9.39
CA GLY A 143 -2.05 -18.15 -7.95
C GLY A 143 -2.43 -16.90 -7.18
N CYS A 144 -3.20 -17.05 -6.10
CA CYS A 144 -3.55 -15.91 -5.26
C CYS A 144 -2.28 -15.21 -4.74
N SER A 145 -2.27 -13.87 -4.87
CA SER A 145 -1.20 -13.01 -4.35
C SER A 145 -0.97 -13.19 -2.85
N ASN A 146 -2.00 -13.57 -2.09
CA ASN A 146 -1.99 -13.71 -0.64
C ASN A 146 -1.59 -15.12 -0.14
N PHE A 147 -0.91 -15.93 -0.96
CA PHE A 147 -0.32 -17.19 -0.50
C PHE A 147 0.73 -16.93 0.59
N HIS A 148 0.75 -17.63 1.73
CA HIS A 148 0.14 -18.92 2.07
C HIS A 148 -1.24 -18.83 2.73
N LYS A 149 -1.72 -17.63 3.05
CA LYS A 149 -3.01 -17.38 3.74
C LYS A 149 -4.21 -17.66 2.83
N CYS A 150 -4.05 -17.44 1.52
CA CYS A 150 -4.99 -17.87 0.50
C CYS A 150 -4.28 -18.72 -0.55
N ARG A 151 -4.75 -19.96 -0.74
CA ARG A 151 -4.15 -20.95 -1.64
C ARG A 151 -4.96 -21.14 -2.93
N GLU A 152 -5.86 -20.21 -3.23
CA GLU A 152 -6.69 -20.25 -4.42
C GLU A 152 -5.83 -20.20 -5.69
N VAL A 153 -6.18 -21.03 -6.66
CA VAL A 153 -5.52 -21.14 -7.95
C VAL A 153 -6.56 -21.20 -9.06
N VAL A 154 -6.32 -20.45 -10.13
CA VAL A 154 -7.15 -20.40 -11.33
C VAL A 154 -6.25 -20.80 -12.49
N ARG A 155 -6.75 -21.62 -13.41
CA ARG A 155 -5.96 -22.04 -14.57
C ARG A 155 -5.70 -20.85 -15.50
N TYR A 156 -4.48 -20.77 -16.04
CA TYR A 156 -4.15 -19.82 -17.10
C TYR A 156 -4.86 -20.22 -18.39
#